data_AF-A0A6I2FZ42-F1
#
_entry.id   AF-A0A6I2FZ42-F1
#
_cell.length_a   1.000
_cell.length_b   1.000
_cell.length_c   1.000
_cell.angle_alpha   90.00
_cell.angle_beta   90.00
_cell.angle_gamma   90.00
#
_symmetry.space_group_name_H-M   'P 1'
#
loop_
_entity.id
_entity.type
_entity.pdbx_description
1 polymer ?
#
loop_
_entity_poly.entity_id
_entity_poly.type
_entity_poly.pdbx_seq_one_letter_code
_entity_poly.pdbx_strand_id
1 'polypeptide(L)' 'MLDKRLFHSPGQTAIMHIRRSDSPFAEFVVLVRDWLRAHPDEADRYAALKRALAQRHAADPDDDDYTRVI' A
#
# COMPACT_ATOMS: atom_id res chain seq x y z
N MET A 1 -6.55 -12.65 -13.14
CA MET A 1 -6.29 -11.33 -13.77
C MET A 1 -5.94 -10.35 -12.66
N LEU A 2 -4.72 -9.81 -12.65
CA LEU A 2 -4.22 -8.90 -11.60
C LEU A 2 -4.53 -7.42 -11.89
N ASP A 3 -5.22 -7.17 -13.00
CA ASP A 3 -5.52 -5.85 -13.52
C ASP A 3 -6.14 -4.94 -12.46
N LYS A 4 -5.55 -3.75 -12.33
CA LYS A 4 -6.01 -2.67 -11.47
C LYS A 4 -6.10 -1.39 -12.28
N ARG A 5 -7.06 -0.54 -11.94
CA ARG A 5 -7.01 0.89 -12.29
C ARG A 5 -6.70 1.69 -11.03
N LEU A 6 -5.82 2.67 -11.15
CA LEU A 6 -5.42 3.55 -10.08
C LEU A 6 -5.83 4.98 -10.45
N PHE A 7 -6.52 5.65 -9.54
CA PHE A 7 -6.84 7.07 -9.64
C PHE A 7 -6.29 7.77 -8.40
N HIS A 8 -5.79 8.99 -8.54
CA HIS A 8 -5.36 9.81 -7.41
C HIS A 8 -6.02 11.19 -7.52
N SER A 9 -6.47 11.72 -6.39
CA SER A 9 -7.03 13.07 -6.27
C SER A 9 -6.22 13.84 -5.23
N PRO A 10 -5.23 14.65 -5.64
CA PRO A 10 -4.38 15.39 -4.70
C PRO A 10 -5.19 16.33 -3.81
N GLY A 11 -6.20 17.01 -4.37
CA GLY A 11 -7.07 17.93 -3.64
C GLY A 11 -7.98 17.26 -2.60
N GLN A 12 -8.12 15.93 -2.65
CA GLN A 12 -8.85 15.15 -1.64
C GLN A 12 -7.93 14.23 -0.82
N THR A 13 -6.62 14.26 -1.07
CA THR A 13 -5.65 13.36 -0.45
C THR A 13 -6.09 11.89 -0.51
N ALA A 14 -6.60 11.48 -1.68
CA ALA A 14 -7.21 10.16 -1.87
C ALA A 14 -6.58 9.40 -3.04
N ILE A 15 -6.35 8.11 -2.84
CA ILE A 15 -5.92 7.16 -3.88
C ILE A 15 -6.98 6.07 -3.98
N MET A 16 -7.54 5.88 -5.17
CA MET A 16 -8.59 4.89 -5.44
C MET A 16 -8.03 3.75 -6.29
N HIS A 17 -8.06 2.55 -5.73
CA HIS A 17 -7.76 1.31 -6.43
C HIS A 17 -9.07 0.65 -6.88
N ILE A 18 -9.29 0.50 -8.18
CA ILE A 18 -10.39 -0.28 -8.74
C ILE A 18 -9.84 -1.63 -9.20
N ARG A 19 -10.42 -2.70 -8.66
CA ARG A 19 -10.06 -4.09 -8.97
C ARG A 19 -11.32 -4.87 -9.32
N ARG A 20 -11.17 -5.92 -10.13
CA ARG A 20 -12.26 -6.87 -10.37
C ARG A 20 -12.54 -7.66 -9.10
N SER A 21 -13.80 -8.06 -8.90
CA SER A 21 -14.22 -8.86 -7.75
C SER A 21 -13.61 -10.26 -7.72
N ASP A 22 -13.22 -10.80 -8.88
CA ASP A 22 -12.54 -12.08 -9.04
C ASP A 22 -11.00 -11.96 -8.97
N SER A 23 -10.47 -10.79 -8.58
CA SER A 23 -9.04 -10.59 -8.45
C SER A 23 -8.54 -11.12 -7.11
N PRO A 24 -7.58 -12.08 -7.09
CA PRO A 24 -7.01 -12.55 -5.83
C PRO A 24 -6.26 -11.44 -5.07
N PHE A 25 -5.78 -10.41 -5.78
CA PHE A 25 -5.15 -9.26 -5.13
C PHE A 25 -6.17 -8.36 -4.40
N ALA A 26 -7.43 -8.31 -4.87
CA ALA A 26 -8.48 -7.58 -4.17
C ALA A 26 -8.79 -8.22 -2.81
N GLU A 27 -8.83 -9.55 -2.76
CA GLU A 27 -8.96 -10.31 -1.51
C GLU A 27 -7.73 -10.11 -0.62
N PHE A 28 -6.52 -10.25 -1.18
CA PHE A 28 -5.28 -10.09 -0.44
C PHE A 28 -5.17 -8.76 0.31
N VAL A 29 -5.48 -7.63 -0.32
CA VAL A 29 -5.39 -6.31 0.36
C VAL A 29 -6.38 -6.16 1.51
N VAL A 30 -7.55 -6.81 1.42
CA VAL A 30 -8.53 -6.86 2.51
C VAL A 30 -8.01 -7.74 3.64
N LEU A 31 -7.44 -8.89 3.33
CA LEU A 31 -6.82 -9.78 4.31
C LEU A 31 -5.67 -9.10 5.05
N VAL A 32 -4.77 -8.38 4.35
CA VAL A 32 -3.69 -7.62 4.99
C VAL A 32 -4.24 -6.57 5.96
N ARG A 33 -5.27 -5.82 5.55
CA ARG A 33 -5.93 -4.84 6.43
C ARG A 33 -6.46 -5.51 7.70
N ASP A 34 -7.16 -6.63 7.54
CA ASP A 34 -7.81 -7.31 8.68
C ASP A 34 -6.77 -7.97 9.58
N TRP A 35 -5.71 -8.54 9.02
CA TRP A 35 -4.59 -9.09 9.78
C TRP A 35 -3.85 -8.02 10.59
N LEU A 36 -3.53 -6.87 9.99
CA LEU A 36 -2.87 -5.75 10.71
C LEU A 36 -3.74 -5.20 11.84
N ARG A 37 -5.06 -5.16 11.67
CA ARG A 37 -5.99 -4.75 12.74
C ARG A 37 -6.03 -5.74 13.90
N ALA A 38 -5.83 -7.03 13.62
CA ALA A 38 -5.80 -8.08 14.63
C ALA A 38 -4.44 -8.23 15.34
N HIS A 39 -3.35 -7.69 14.77
CA HIS A 39 -1.98 -7.81 15.28
C HIS A 39 -1.32 -6.43 15.43
N PRO A 40 -1.61 -5.69 16.53
CA PRO A 40 -1.10 -4.33 16.73
C PRO A 40 0.43 -4.21 16.65
N ASP A 41 1.16 -5.15 17.24
CA ASP A 41 2.64 -5.15 17.21
C ASP A 41 3.19 -5.24 15.78
N GLU A 42 2.53 -6.03 14.92
CA GLU A 42 2.89 -6.16 13.52
C GLU A 42 2.50 -4.93 12.71
N ALA A 43 1.39 -4.27 13.06
CA ALA A 43 1.02 -2.98 12.48
C ALA A 43 2.05 -1.89 12.81
N ASP A 44 2.56 -1.86 14.05
CA ASP A 44 3.60 -0.94 14.47
C ASP A 44 4.91 -1.22 13.73
N ARG A 45 5.30 -2.49 13.62
CA ARG A 45 6.49 -2.91 12.87
C ARG A 45 6.39 -2.53 11.39
N TYR A 46 5.23 -2.75 10.77
CA TYR A 46 4.97 -2.36 9.39
C TYR A 46 4.98 -0.84 9.19
N ALA A 47 4.42 -0.07 10.13
CA ALA A 47 4.45 1.38 10.08
C ALA A 47 5.88 1.95 10.24
N ALA A 48 6.68 1.38 11.14
CA ALA A 48 8.08 1.74 11.31
C ALA A 48 8.89 1.49 10.03
N LEU A 49 8.72 0.33 9.41
CA LEU A 49 9.36 -0.01 8.14
C LEU A 49 9.02 1.00 7.04
N LYS A 50 7.72 1.32 6.87
CA LYS A 50 7.28 2.30 5.85
C LYS A 50 7.90 3.68 6.06
N ARG A 51 7.98 4.15 7.31
CA ARG A 51 8.62 5.44 7.62
C ARG A 51 10.11 5.43 7.30
N ALA A 52 10.81 4.36 7.65
CA ALA A 52 12.24 4.21 7.36
C ALA A 52 12.51 4.19 5.84
N LEU A 53 11.69 3.47 5.08
CA LEU A 53 11.80 3.45 3.61
C LEU A 53 11.48 4.82 2.99
N ALA A 54 10.40 5.48 3.43
CA ALA A 54 10.06 6.82 2.95
C ALA A 54 11.18 7.83 3.20
N GLN A 55 11.84 7.78 4.37
CA GLN A 55 12.99 8.64 4.66
C GLN A 55 14.20 8.32 3.78
N ARG A 56 14.48 7.03 3.57
CA ARG A 56 15.61 6.56 2.75
C ARG A 56 15.46 6.97 1.27
N HIS A 57 14.23 6.96 0.77
CA HIS A 57 13.90 7.19 -0.64
C HIS A 57 13.27 8.57 -0.90
N ALA A 58 13.33 9.49 0.07
CA ALA A 58 12.67 10.80 -0.02
C ALA A 58 13.17 11.69 -1.17
N ALA A 59 14.37 11.42 -1.69
CA ALA A 59 14.97 12.18 -2.79
C ALA A 59 14.81 11.47 -4.15
N ASP A 60 14.18 10.30 -4.18
CA ASP A 60 13.97 9.58 -5.43
C ASP A 60 12.93 10.33 -6.27
N PRO A 61 13.15 10.44 -7.60
CA PRO A 61 12.29 11.23 -8.48
C PRO A 61 10.90 10.62 -8.69
N ASP A 62 10.65 9.41 -8.18
CA ASP A 62 9.39 8.69 -8.28
C ASP A 62 9.13 7.90 -6.99
N ASP A 63 7.87 7.87 -6.55
CA ASP A 63 7.39 7.12 -5.37
C ASP A 63 7.42 5.59 -5.60
N ASP A 64 7.64 5.13 -6.83
CA ASP A 64 7.64 3.70 -7.16
C ASP A 64 8.80 2.92 -6.50
N ASP A 65 9.95 3.54 -6.20
CA ASP A 65 11.14 2.76 -5.83
C ASP A 65 11.06 2.14 -4.42
N TYR A 66 10.36 2.77 -3.46
CA TYR A 66 10.13 2.12 -2.15
C TYR A 66 9.12 0.97 -2.23
N THR A 67 8.28 0.90 -3.27
CA THR A 67 7.34 -0.22 -3.48
C THR A 67 7.99 -1.43 -4.14
N ARG A 68 9.22 -1.31 -4.67
CA ARG A 68 9.99 -2.45 -5.20
C ARG A 68 10.67 -3.31 -4.14
N VAL A 69 10.77 -2.83 -2.91
CA VAL A 69 11.58 -3.45 -1.84
C VAL A 69 10.75 -4.29 -0.86
N ILE A 70 9.44 -4.44 -1.09
CA ILE A 70 8.48 -5.18 -0.26
C ILE A 70 7.75 -6.25 -1.05
#